data_AF-A0A6A6F3A8-F1
#
_entry.id   AF-A0A6A6F3A8-F1
#
_cell.length_a   1.000
_cell.length_b   1.000
_cell.length_c   1.000
_cell.angle_alpha   90.00
_cell.angle_beta   90.00
_cell.angle_gamma   90.00
#
_symmetry.space_group_name_H-M   'P 1'
#
loop_
_entity.id
_entity.type
_entity.pdbx_description
1 polymer ?
#
loop_
_entity_poly.entity_id
_entity_poly.type
_entity_poly.pdbx_seq_one_letter_code
_entity_poly.pdbx_strand_id
1 'polypeptide(L)'
;MYSRRDRPVEVAAQQAGNAFAGGGYRESVSDRTRAGGSNGFDAPQNGKTDSAAPNLLIEAFNQAVRPYSDKIENLENEIADLRAYIASLERQQNEVHAWIDKRGLRPDVPPAIAQIMDSASHASSPTHAAATLNAQLDRKITIVNFDLHRLQDDLNDSLPTPSFSACMLKFLPDISRLSSLPSGPRYGFDLLLKLGGNLNSHGGLENGDEEDIMERKAFYGRLDEAMVDVVKGRFREEGDNWGVQREIKRIEKTGAYLRNWGVEPYFPQTLEALRDGAHGGMPTSSAQAMPGGGAPDYA
;
A
#
# COMPACT_ATOMS: atom_id res chain seq x y z
N MET A 1 24.24 -46.74 -20.01
CA MET A 1 23.54 -46.30 -21.24
C MET A 1 22.05 -46.33 -20.97
N TYR A 2 21.41 -45.19 -20.68
CA TYR A 2 19.97 -44.96 -20.82
C TYR A 2 19.72 -43.45 -20.96
N SER A 3 18.61 -43.13 -21.62
CA SER A 3 18.46 -42.08 -22.62
C SER A 3 18.37 -40.63 -22.15
N ARG A 4 18.80 -39.76 -23.06
CA ARG A 4 18.61 -38.30 -23.04
C ARG A 4 17.13 -37.93 -23.02
N ARG A 5 16.87 -36.88 -22.24
CA ARG A 5 15.62 -36.13 -22.11
C ARG A 5 15.21 -35.48 -23.45
N ASP A 6 13.95 -35.67 -23.82
CA ASP A 6 13.27 -34.83 -24.81
C ASP A 6 13.07 -33.41 -24.24
N ARG A 7 13.47 -32.40 -25.02
CA ARG A 7 13.11 -31.00 -24.82
C ARG A 7 11.96 -30.66 -25.77
N PRO A 8 10.91 -29.95 -25.36
CA PRO A 8 10.02 -29.30 -26.31
C PRO A 8 10.68 -28.03 -26.88
N VAL A 9 10.48 -27.89 -28.19
CA VAL A 9 10.96 -26.84 -29.11
C VAL A 9 10.11 -25.58 -28.96
N GLU A 10 10.76 -24.40 -28.87
CA GLU A 10 10.09 -23.10 -29.01
C GLU A 10 9.70 -22.87 -30.46
N VAL A 11 8.41 -22.65 -30.71
CA VAL A 11 7.88 -22.22 -32.01
C VAL A 11 7.58 -20.73 -31.94
N ALA A 12 8.30 -19.96 -32.74
CA ALA A 12 8.04 -18.56 -33.01
C ALA A 12 6.66 -18.37 -33.67
N ALA A 13 5.85 -17.46 -33.12
CA ALA A 13 4.65 -16.96 -33.78
C ALA A 13 4.83 -15.47 -34.08
N GLN A 14 5.10 -15.22 -35.36
CA GLN A 14 5.10 -13.94 -36.04
C GLN A 14 3.67 -13.67 -36.48
N GLN A 15 3.02 -12.58 -36.06
CA GLN A 15 1.91 -12.03 -36.85
C GLN A 15 1.63 -10.54 -36.56
N ALA A 16 1.42 -9.86 -37.67
CA ALA A 16 1.20 -8.44 -37.85
C ALA A 16 -0.28 -8.06 -37.76
N GLY A 17 -0.53 -6.75 -37.61
CA GLY A 17 -1.73 -6.07 -38.09
C GLY A 17 -2.88 -5.91 -37.08
N ASN A 18 -3.15 -4.69 -36.61
CA ASN A 18 -4.05 -3.81 -37.36
C ASN A 18 -4.12 -2.40 -36.77
N ALA A 19 -4.32 -1.48 -37.70
CA ALA A 19 -4.49 -0.05 -37.51
C ALA A 19 -5.80 0.29 -36.77
N PHE A 20 -5.78 1.39 -36.02
CA PHE A 20 -6.98 2.18 -35.79
C PHE A 20 -6.73 3.66 -36.09
N ALA A 21 -7.67 4.18 -36.86
CA ALA A 21 -7.67 5.48 -37.49
C ALA A 21 -8.04 6.60 -36.50
N GLY A 22 -7.43 7.77 -36.69
CA GLY A 22 -7.82 9.03 -36.07
C GLY A 22 -7.47 10.17 -37.01
N GLY A 23 -8.37 10.46 -37.96
CA GLY A 23 -8.29 11.63 -38.82
C GLY A 23 -8.78 12.89 -38.11
N GLY A 24 -8.25 14.05 -38.49
CA GLY A 24 -8.79 15.33 -38.04
C GLY A 24 -7.92 16.56 -38.29
N TYR A 25 -7.96 17.06 -39.53
CA TYR A 25 -7.88 18.47 -39.95
C TYR A 25 -6.64 19.32 -39.56
N ARG A 26 -5.70 19.43 -40.51
CA ARG A 26 -4.90 20.63 -40.76
C ARG A 26 -5.51 21.35 -41.97
N GLU A 27 -5.93 22.60 -41.81
CA GLU A 27 -6.24 23.46 -42.93
C GLU A 27 -5.52 24.80 -42.77
N SER A 28 -4.72 25.11 -43.78
CA SER A 28 -4.04 26.37 -44.03
C SER A 28 -4.80 27.03 -45.17
N VAL A 29 -5.32 28.24 -44.98
CA VAL A 29 -5.82 29.07 -46.08
C VAL A 29 -5.29 30.48 -45.93
N SER A 30 -4.48 30.85 -46.91
CA SER A 30 -4.12 32.21 -47.31
C SER A 30 -4.96 32.59 -48.54
N ASP A 31 -5.65 33.73 -48.54
CA ASP A 31 -5.83 34.67 -49.68
C ASP A 31 -6.84 35.77 -49.27
N ARG A 32 -6.45 37.05 -49.27
CA ARG A 32 -6.50 38.05 -50.36
C ARG A 32 -7.83 38.82 -50.51
N THR A 33 -7.64 40.14 -50.60
CA THR A 33 -8.33 41.11 -51.48
C THR A 33 -9.75 41.63 -51.17
N ARG A 34 -9.79 42.95 -50.90
CA ARG A 34 -10.23 44.03 -51.82
C ARG A 34 -11.56 44.75 -51.54
N ALA A 35 -11.39 46.06 -51.31
CA ALA A 35 -12.13 47.23 -51.79
C ALA A 35 -13.62 47.42 -51.47
N GLY A 36 -13.95 48.68 -51.15
CA GLY A 36 -15.30 49.22 -51.27
C GLY A 36 -15.44 50.52 -50.49
N GLY A 37 -15.09 51.65 -51.12
CA GLY A 37 -15.38 52.97 -50.56
C GLY A 37 -16.83 53.40 -50.78
N SER A 38 -17.28 54.40 -50.02
CA SER A 38 -18.28 55.37 -50.49
C SER A 38 -18.24 56.64 -49.65
N ASN A 39 -18.04 57.76 -50.35
CA ASN A 39 -18.19 59.14 -49.87
C ASN A 39 -19.60 59.41 -49.37
N GLY A 40 -19.73 60.31 -48.38
CA GLY A 40 -21.01 60.84 -47.94
C GLY A 40 -20.88 62.13 -47.15
N PHE A 41 -20.74 63.25 -47.89
CA PHE A 41 -21.16 64.63 -47.59
C PHE A 41 -20.94 65.25 -46.19
N ASP A 42 -20.09 66.27 -46.18
CA ASP A 42 -20.17 67.44 -45.28
C ASP A 42 -21.41 68.29 -45.58
N ALA A 43 -22.10 68.75 -44.54
CA ALA A 43 -22.62 70.12 -44.46
C ALA A 43 -22.91 70.52 -42.99
N PRO A 44 -22.66 71.79 -42.62
CA PRO A 44 -22.51 72.20 -41.23
C PRO A 44 -23.82 72.70 -40.62
N GLN A 45 -23.98 72.55 -39.30
CA GLN A 45 -24.91 73.40 -38.56
C GLN A 45 -24.35 73.78 -37.19
N ASN A 46 -23.99 75.06 -37.13
CA ASN A 46 -23.66 75.83 -35.95
C ASN A 46 -24.90 75.88 -35.04
N GLY A 47 -24.77 75.40 -33.80
CA GLY A 47 -25.84 75.41 -32.82
C GLY A 47 -25.28 75.23 -31.43
N LYS A 48 -24.72 76.31 -30.87
CA LYS A 48 -24.44 76.42 -29.43
C LYS A 48 -25.74 76.11 -28.68
N THR A 49 -25.79 74.94 -28.07
CA THR A 49 -26.68 74.64 -26.95
C THR A 49 -25.80 74.17 -25.82
N ASP A 50 -25.82 74.96 -24.76
CA ASP A 50 -25.15 74.70 -23.49
C ASP A 50 -25.50 73.30 -22.98
N SER A 51 -24.53 72.39 -22.99
CA SER A 51 -24.54 71.13 -22.23
C SER A 51 -23.11 70.60 -22.07
N ALA A 52 -22.16 71.47 -21.72
CA ALA A 52 -20.82 71.04 -21.30
C ALA A 52 -20.83 70.39 -19.89
N ALA A 53 -21.83 70.68 -19.07
CA ALA A 53 -21.96 70.16 -17.71
C ALA A 53 -22.33 68.66 -17.58
N PRO A 54 -23.28 68.07 -18.36
CA PRO A 54 -23.59 66.64 -18.24
C PRO A 54 -22.45 65.73 -18.71
N ASN A 55 -21.67 66.16 -19.71
CA ASN A 55 -20.49 65.40 -20.14
C ASN A 55 -19.33 65.45 -19.13
N LEU A 56 -19.13 66.57 -18.43
CA LEU A 56 -18.11 66.69 -17.39
C LEU A 56 -18.40 65.80 -16.17
N LEU A 57 -19.67 65.61 -15.81
CA LEU A 57 -20.05 64.69 -14.72
C LEU A 57 -19.84 63.22 -15.11
N ILE A 58 -20.17 62.86 -16.36
CA ILE A 58 -19.94 61.51 -16.89
C ILE A 58 -18.44 61.26 -17.04
N GLU A 59 -17.66 62.23 -17.48
CA GLU A 59 -16.22 62.14 -17.63
C GLU A 59 -15.51 62.05 -16.26
N ALA A 60 -15.93 62.86 -15.28
CA ALA A 60 -15.43 62.80 -13.90
C ALA A 60 -15.83 61.48 -13.21
N PHE A 61 -17.03 60.96 -13.45
CA PHE A 61 -17.46 59.65 -12.97
C PHE A 61 -16.62 58.53 -13.60
N ASN A 62 -16.40 58.57 -14.91
CA ASN A 62 -15.55 57.61 -15.61
C ASN A 62 -14.09 57.67 -15.13
N GLN A 63 -13.55 58.86 -14.86
CA GLN A 63 -12.22 59.01 -14.25
C GLN A 63 -12.17 58.49 -12.81
N ALA A 64 -13.23 58.67 -12.02
CA ALA A 64 -13.31 58.17 -10.66
C ALA A 64 -13.49 56.64 -10.59
N VAL A 65 -14.15 56.03 -11.59
CA VAL A 65 -14.39 54.58 -11.68
C VAL A 65 -13.20 53.82 -12.23
N ARG A 66 -12.43 54.41 -13.18
CA ARG A 66 -11.22 53.81 -13.76
C ARG A 66 -10.29 53.11 -12.75
N PRO A 67 -9.82 53.76 -11.66
CA PRO A 67 -8.92 53.10 -10.71
C PRO A 67 -9.55 51.90 -10.00
N TYR A 68 -10.88 51.86 -9.84
CA TYR A 68 -11.58 50.70 -9.31
C TYR A 68 -11.73 49.60 -10.36
N SER A 69 -11.99 49.95 -11.62
CA SER A 69 -11.96 49.01 -12.74
C SER A 69 -10.59 48.37 -12.91
N ASP A 70 -9.52 49.16 -12.89
CA ASP A 70 -8.13 48.68 -12.96
C ASP A 70 -7.81 47.76 -11.77
N LYS A 71 -8.32 48.08 -10.57
CA LYS A 71 -8.15 47.23 -9.38
C LYS A 71 -8.93 45.93 -9.47
N ILE A 72 -10.12 45.94 -10.06
CA ILE A 72 -10.92 44.74 -10.30
C ILE A 72 -10.18 43.84 -11.31
N GLU A 73 -9.70 44.39 -12.41
CA GLU A 73 -8.97 43.64 -13.43
C GLU A 73 -7.67 43.01 -12.86
N ASN A 74 -6.95 43.75 -12.01
CA ASN A 74 -5.79 43.21 -11.30
C ASN A 74 -6.15 42.07 -10.33
N LEU A 75 -7.24 42.21 -9.58
CA LEU A 75 -7.69 41.15 -8.66
C LEU A 75 -8.22 39.93 -9.40
N GLU A 76 -8.87 40.10 -10.55
CA GLU A 76 -9.32 39.00 -11.41
C GLU A 76 -8.13 38.21 -11.97
N ASN A 77 -7.08 38.91 -12.39
CA ASN A 77 -5.83 38.29 -12.83
C ASN A 77 -5.13 37.54 -11.67
N GLU A 78 -5.06 38.14 -10.47
CA GLU A 78 -4.49 37.49 -9.30
C GLU A 78 -5.29 36.23 -8.89
N ILE A 79 -6.61 36.26 -8.98
CA ILE A 79 -7.47 35.08 -8.73
C ILE A 79 -7.23 34.00 -9.79
N ALA A 80 -7.05 34.38 -11.07
CA ALA A 80 -6.74 33.42 -12.13
C ALA A 80 -5.38 32.75 -11.90
N ASP A 81 -4.37 33.51 -11.52
CA ASP A 81 -3.03 33.00 -11.19
C ASP A 81 -3.05 32.08 -9.97
N LEU A 82 -3.78 32.45 -8.91
CA LEU A 82 -3.94 31.62 -7.72
C LEU A 82 -4.66 30.30 -8.04
N ARG A 83 -5.68 30.32 -8.89
CA ARG A 83 -6.37 29.09 -9.35
C ARG A 83 -5.44 28.19 -10.17
N ALA A 84 -4.64 28.78 -11.06
CA ALA A 84 -3.65 28.03 -11.84
C ALA A 84 -2.57 27.42 -10.93
N TYR A 85 -2.14 28.16 -9.91
CA TYR A 85 -1.20 27.67 -8.91
C TYR A 85 -1.77 26.50 -8.10
N ILE A 86 -3.02 26.60 -7.62
CA ILE A 86 -3.71 25.50 -6.93
C ILE A 86 -3.80 24.26 -7.82
N ALA A 87 -4.22 24.41 -9.08
CA ALA A 87 -4.28 23.28 -10.02
C ALA A 87 -2.90 22.65 -10.27
N SER A 88 -1.83 23.45 -10.25
CA SER A 88 -0.46 22.94 -10.37
C SER A 88 -0.03 22.15 -9.12
N LEU A 89 -0.39 22.63 -7.92
CA LEU A 89 -0.14 21.95 -6.66
C LEU A 89 -0.93 20.65 -6.56
N GLU A 90 -2.19 20.61 -6.98
CA GLU A 90 -3.00 19.40 -7.03
C GLU A 90 -2.41 18.36 -8.00
N ARG A 91 -1.88 18.80 -9.16
CA ARG A 91 -1.14 17.90 -10.06
C ARG A 91 0.11 17.36 -9.43
N GLN A 92 0.94 18.21 -8.82
CA GLN A 92 2.16 17.76 -8.13
C GLN A 92 1.84 16.82 -6.97
N GLN A 93 0.77 17.10 -6.21
CA GLN A 93 0.28 16.23 -5.15
C GLN A 93 -0.12 14.86 -5.71
N ASN A 94 -0.88 14.83 -6.82
CA ASN A 94 -1.28 13.58 -7.48
C ASN A 94 -0.09 12.82 -8.08
N GLU A 95 0.90 13.52 -8.65
CA GLU A 95 2.13 12.92 -9.16
C GLU A 95 2.98 12.33 -8.04
N VAL A 96 3.10 13.04 -6.92
CA VAL A 96 3.75 12.56 -5.70
C VAL A 96 2.98 11.37 -5.15
N HIS A 97 1.65 11.41 -5.07
CA HIS A 97 0.85 10.27 -4.63
C HIS A 97 0.94 9.07 -5.58
N ALA A 98 1.02 9.28 -6.90
CA ALA A 98 1.21 8.19 -7.86
C ALA A 98 2.64 7.64 -7.85
N TRP A 99 3.65 8.48 -7.60
CA TRP A 99 5.04 8.07 -7.44
C TRP A 99 5.25 7.31 -6.13
N ILE A 100 4.60 7.79 -5.07
CA ILE A 100 4.48 7.13 -3.78
C ILE A 100 3.70 5.83 -3.95
N ASP A 101 2.55 5.75 -4.60
CA ASP A 101 1.82 4.47 -4.77
C ASP A 101 2.67 3.41 -5.51
N LYS A 102 3.43 3.84 -6.52
CA LYS A 102 4.41 3.00 -7.22
C LYS A 102 5.61 2.56 -6.36
N ARG A 103 5.91 3.21 -5.24
CA ARG A 103 7.11 2.97 -4.40
C ARG A 103 6.87 2.87 -2.89
N GLY A 104 5.66 3.10 -2.41
CA GLY A 104 5.38 3.77 -1.13
C GLY A 104 4.70 2.90 -0.10
N LEU A 105 4.50 1.63 -0.45
CA LEU A 105 4.40 0.59 0.54
C LEU A 105 5.79 0.06 0.92
N ARG A 106 6.85 0.84 0.61
CA ARG A 106 8.17 0.59 1.15
C ARG A 106 8.24 1.02 2.63
N PRO A 107 9.00 0.27 3.45
CA PRO A 107 9.45 0.66 4.80
C PRO A 107 10.16 2.01 4.87
N ASP A 108 10.71 2.47 3.73
CA ASP A 108 11.57 3.64 3.63
C ASP A 108 10.77 4.97 3.56
N VAL A 109 9.44 4.90 3.59
CA VAL A 109 8.55 6.07 3.57
C VAL A 109 8.37 6.61 4.99
N PRO A 110 8.47 7.93 5.23
CA PRO A 110 8.21 8.52 6.54
C PRO A 110 6.86 8.08 7.12
N PRO A 111 6.77 7.78 8.43
CA PRO A 111 5.56 7.24 9.06
C PRO A 111 4.28 8.05 8.79
N ALA A 112 4.39 9.38 8.72
CA ALA A 112 3.24 10.25 8.44
C ALA A 112 2.64 10.03 7.03
N ILE A 113 3.48 9.79 6.02
CA ILE A 113 3.03 9.54 4.65
C ILE A 113 2.47 8.12 4.54
N ALA A 114 3.12 7.16 5.19
CA ALA A 114 2.64 5.78 5.30
C ALA A 114 1.21 5.72 5.86
N GLN A 115 0.92 6.45 6.95
CA GLN A 115 -0.42 6.53 7.53
C GLN A 115 -1.45 7.13 6.57
N ILE A 116 -1.10 8.17 5.82
CA ILE A 116 -1.99 8.80 4.83
C ILE A 116 -2.30 7.81 3.70
N MET A 117 -1.31 7.07 3.22
CA MET A 117 -1.52 6.06 2.18
C MET A 117 -2.40 4.92 2.67
N ASP A 118 -2.11 4.38 3.85
CA ASP A 118 -2.90 3.28 4.42
C ASP A 118 -4.37 3.72 4.55
N SER A 119 -4.61 4.95 5.03
CA SER A 119 -5.94 5.54 5.16
C SER A 119 -6.62 5.84 3.81
N ALA A 120 -5.88 6.35 2.82
CA ALA A 120 -6.43 6.68 1.50
C ALA A 120 -6.76 5.43 0.67
N SER A 121 -5.92 4.39 0.75
CA SER A 121 -6.17 3.10 0.13
C SER A 121 -7.39 2.39 0.74
N HIS A 122 -7.68 2.60 2.03
CA HIS A 122 -8.92 2.13 2.65
C HIS A 122 -10.18 2.69 2.00
N ALA A 123 -10.15 3.94 1.50
CA ALA A 123 -11.31 4.57 0.88
C ALA A 123 -11.68 3.96 -0.48
N SER A 124 -10.70 3.39 -1.21
CA SER A 124 -10.92 2.78 -2.53
C SER A 124 -11.08 1.25 -2.46
N SER A 125 -10.38 0.57 -1.56
CA SER A 125 -10.56 -0.87 -1.30
C SER A 125 -9.97 -1.26 0.07
N PRO A 126 -10.80 -1.79 1.01
CA PRO A 126 -10.36 -2.06 2.38
C PRO A 126 -9.16 -3.00 2.51
N THR A 127 -8.94 -3.91 1.55
CA THR A 127 -7.90 -4.95 1.62
C THR A 127 -6.70 -4.68 0.71
N HIS A 128 -6.77 -3.65 -0.15
CA HIS A 128 -5.77 -3.41 -1.18
C HIS A 128 -4.42 -2.97 -0.62
N ALA A 129 -4.42 -2.18 0.46
CA ALA A 129 -3.21 -1.76 1.16
C ALA A 129 -2.43 -2.95 1.74
N ALA A 130 -3.13 -3.83 2.46
CA ALA A 130 -2.53 -5.02 3.07
C ALA A 130 -1.96 -5.98 2.03
N ALA A 131 -2.70 -6.25 0.96
CA ALA A 131 -2.24 -7.13 -0.12
C ALA A 131 -1.00 -6.58 -0.82
N THR A 132 -0.96 -5.27 -1.09
CA THR A 132 0.16 -4.65 -1.80
C THR A 132 1.40 -4.54 -0.89
N LEU A 133 1.24 -4.17 0.38
CA LEU A 133 2.34 -4.17 1.37
C LEU A 133 2.90 -5.59 1.56
N ASN A 134 2.04 -6.60 1.70
CA ASN A 134 2.46 -8.00 1.78
C ASN A 134 3.29 -8.41 0.56
N ALA A 135 2.83 -8.13 -0.66
CA ALA A 135 3.57 -8.49 -1.88
C ALA A 135 4.96 -7.83 -1.93
N GLN A 136 5.09 -6.60 -1.44
CA GLN A 136 6.38 -5.92 -1.36
C GLN A 136 7.30 -6.53 -0.30
N LEU A 137 6.78 -6.81 0.90
CA LEU A 137 7.55 -7.44 1.98
C LEU A 137 7.99 -8.86 1.59
N ASP A 138 7.11 -9.66 1.01
CA ASP A 138 7.43 -11.01 0.56
C ASP A 138 8.56 -11.01 -0.47
N ARG A 139 8.50 -10.10 -1.45
CA ARG A 139 9.56 -9.91 -2.45
C ARG A 139 10.87 -9.48 -1.80
N LYS A 140 10.84 -8.53 -0.87
CA LYS A 140 12.04 -8.06 -0.17
C LYS A 140 12.68 -9.14 0.68
N ILE A 141 11.89 -9.88 1.45
CA ILE A 141 12.36 -11.02 2.25
C ILE A 141 13.03 -12.06 1.35
N THR A 142 12.41 -12.36 0.20
CA THR A 142 12.96 -13.32 -0.77
C THR A 142 14.30 -12.84 -1.33
N ILE A 143 14.41 -11.57 -1.72
CA ILE A 143 15.66 -10.98 -2.24
C ILE A 143 16.75 -11.02 -1.16
N VAL A 144 16.45 -10.55 0.05
CA VAL A 144 17.45 -10.53 1.15
C VAL A 144 17.89 -11.95 1.49
N ASN A 145 16.97 -12.93 1.52
CA ASN A 145 17.34 -14.32 1.77
C ASN A 145 18.27 -14.87 0.66
N PHE A 146 17.97 -14.56 -0.60
CA PHE A 146 18.82 -14.94 -1.72
C PHE A 146 20.20 -14.28 -1.64
N ASP A 147 20.26 -12.99 -1.34
CA ASP A 147 21.52 -12.25 -1.23
C ASP A 147 22.39 -12.78 -0.07
N LEU A 148 21.78 -13.19 1.04
CA LEU A 148 22.49 -13.81 2.16
C LEU A 148 23.07 -15.16 1.78
N HIS A 149 22.33 -16.04 1.10
CA HIS A 149 22.87 -17.30 0.62
C HIS A 149 23.95 -17.11 -0.43
N ARG A 150 23.78 -16.15 -1.33
CA ARG A 150 24.83 -15.79 -2.29
C ARG A 150 26.09 -15.30 -1.60
N LEU A 151 25.96 -14.51 -0.53
CA LEU A 151 27.10 -14.06 0.25
C LEU A 151 27.80 -15.22 0.96
N GLN A 152 27.06 -16.22 1.46
CA GLN A 152 27.65 -17.46 1.98
C GLN A 152 28.48 -18.18 0.90
N ASP A 153 27.90 -18.34 -0.29
CA ASP A 153 28.58 -18.98 -1.42
C ASP A 153 29.84 -18.21 -1.84
N ASP A 154 29.76 -16.87 -1.93
CA ASP A 154 30.88 -15.99 -2.29
C ASP A 154 32.00 -16.02 -1.25
N LEU A 155 31.67 -16.17 0.05
CA LEU A 155 32.63 -16.31 1.14
C LEU A 155 33.23 -17.73 1.23
N ASN A 156 32.62 -18.71 0.55
CA ASN A 156 32.90 -20.14 0.71
C ASN A 156 32.90 -20.57 2.20
N ASP A 157 32.05 -19.91 2.99
CA ASP A 157 31.92 -20.09 4.44
C ASP A 157 30.48 -19.81 4.89
N SER A 158 30.09 -20.36 6.03
CA SER A 158 28.79 -20.07 6.63
C SER A 158 28.77 -18.66 7.22
N LEU A 159 27.74 -17.89 6.87
CA LEU A 159 27.45 -16.64 7.57
C LEU A 159 27.12 -16.95 9.04
N PRO A 160 27.62 -16.16 10.00
CA PRO A 160 27.22 -16.31 11.40
C PRO A 160 25.71 -16.12 11.57
N THR A 161 25.06 -17.00 12.32
CA THR A 161 23.63 -16.92 12.65
C THR A 161 23.20 -15.54 13.17
N PRO A 162 23.96 -14.84 14.06
CA PRO A 162 23.60 -13.48 14.49
C PRO A 162 23.47 -12.47 13.34
N SER A 163 24.32 -12.58 12.32
CA SER A 163 24.27 -11.68 11.15
C SER A 163 23.04 -11.95 10.28
N PHE A 164 22.70 -13.23 10.10
CA PHE A 164 21.51 -13.62 9.34
C PHE A 164 20.23 -13.27 10.09
N SER A 165 20.15 -13.60 11.39
CA SER A 165 19.01 -13.29 12.25
C SER A 165 18.75 -11.78 12.27
N ALA A 166 19.79 -10.96 12.44
CA ALA A 166 19.68 -9.50 12.43
C ALA A 166 19.13 -8.95 11.11
N CYS A 167 19.52 -9.52 9.96
CA CYS A 167 18.97 -9.13 8.67
C CYS A 167 17.47 -9.47 8.54
N MET A 168 17.05 -10.63 9.05
CA MET A 168 15.64 -11.04 9.04
C MET A 168 14.78 -10.22 10.00
N LEU A 169 15.28 -9.88 11.18
CA LEU A 169 14.54 -9.12 12.20
C LEU A 169 14.21 -7.68 11.76
N LYS A 170 14.92 -7.14 10.76
CA LYS A 170 14.61 -5.81 10.18
C LYS A 170 13.21 -5.71 9.58
N PHE A 171 12.58 -6.84 9.25
CA PHE A 171 11.23 -6.86 8.68
C PHE A 171 10.12 -6.80 9.74
N LEU A 172 10.42 -6.98 11.03
CA LEU A 172 9.40 -7.03 12.08
C LEU A 172 8.54 -5.75 12.18
N PRO A 173 9.11 -4.53 12.14
CA PRO A 173 8.30 -3.31 12.23
C PRO A 173 7.28 -3.20 11.08
N ASP A 174 7.67 -3.58 9.86
CA ASP A 174 6.78 -3.52 8.71
C ASP A 174 5.73 -4.62 8.71
N ILE A 175 6.08 -5.81 9.21
CA ILE A 175 5.11 -6.89 9.44
C ILE A 175 4.10 -6.51 10.52
N SER A 176 4.54 -5.80 11.56
CA SER A 176 3.64 -5.24 12.58
C SER A 176 2.69 -4.21 12.00
N ARG A 177 3.20 -3.27 11.18
CA ARG A 177 2.36 -2.33 10.41
C ARG A 177 1.37 -3.07 9.52
N LEU A 178 1.82 -4.05 8.73
CA LEU A 178 0.96 -4.88 7.89
C LEU A 178 -0.16 -5.51 8.70
N SER A 179 0.14 -6.06 9.86
CA SER A 179 -0.83 -6.73 10.73
C SER A 179 -1.83 -5.79 11.39
N SER A 180 -1.55 -4.47 11.40
CA SER A 180 -2.50 -3.45 11.84
C SER A 180 -3.51 -3.06 10.77
N LEU A 181 -3.25 -3.42 9.50
CA LEU A 181 -4.18 -3.18 8.40
C LEU A 181 -5.27 -4.28 8.37
N PRO A 182 -6.51 -3.95 7.99
CA PRO A 182 -7.56 -4.91 7.64
C PRO A 182 -7.07 -6.03 6.70
N SER A 183 -7.34 -7.29 7.06
CA SER A 183 -6.85 -8.51 6.38
C SER A 183 -5.32 -8.71 6.44
N GLY A 184 -4.61 -7.80 7.08
CA GLY A 184 -3.17 -7.83 7.31
C GLY A 184 -2.68 -8.95 8.22
N PRO A 185 -3.35 -9.28 9.34
CA PRO A 185 -2.93 -10.35 10.25
C PRO A 185 -2.70 -11.69 9.55
N ARG A 186 -3.53 -12.03 8.55
CA ARG A 186 -3.33 -13.22 7.73
C ARG A 186 -1.97 -13.25 7.04
N TYR A 187 -1.62 -12.15 6.39
CA TYR A 187 -0.35 -12.01 5.69
C TYR A 187 0.84 -11.96 6.65
N GLY A 188 0.71 -11.20 7.75
CA GLY A 188 1.72 -11.11 8.79
C GLY A 188 2.07 -12.48 9.37
N PHE A 189 1.07 -13.33 9.59
CA PHE A 189 1.26 -14.69 10.12
C PHE A 189 2.17 -15.52 9.21
N ASP A 190 1.89 -15.53 7.91
CA ASP A 190 2.67 -16.30 6.94
C ASP A 190 4.09 -15.74 6.76
N LEU A 191 4.25 -14.41 6.79
CA LEU A 191 5.56 -13.77 6.69
C LEU A 191 6.45 -14.07 7.90
N LEU A 192 5.92 -14.06 9.12
CA LEU A 192 6.68 -14.42 10.33
C LEU A 192 7.14 -15.88 10.28
N LEU A 193 6.27 -16.80 9.86
CA LEU A 193 6.67 -18.20 9.65
C LEU A 193 7.71 -18.35 8.53
N LYS A 194 7.64 -17.52 7.49
CA LYS A 194 8.65 -17.49 6.42
C LYS A 194 10.01 -17.06 6.95
N LEU A 195 10.09 -16.02 7.80
CA LEU A 195 11.34 -15.61 8.46
C LEU A 195 11.94 -16.76 9.30
N GLY A 196 11.11 -17.46 10.07
CA GLY A 196 11.51 -18.66 10.80
C GLY A 196 12.06 -19.75 9.88
N GLY A 197 11.37 -20.03 8.77
CA GLY A 197 11.78 -21.00 7.77
C GLY A 197 13.09 -20.66 7.06
N ASN A 198 13.33 -19.37 6.80
CA ASN A 198 14.59 -18.89 6.23
C ASN A 198 15.77 -19.22 7.15
N LEU A 199 15.65 -18.95 8.46
CA LEU A 199 16.72 -19.29 9.42
C LEU A 199 16.92 -20.81 9.57
N ASN A 200 15.84 -21.59 9.52
CA ASN A 200 15.94 -23.05 9.53
C ASN A 200 16.74 -23.60 8.33
N SER A 201 16.72 -22.87 7.21
CA SER A 201 17.40 -23.23 5.96
C SER A 201 18.80 -22.64 5.84
N HIS A 202 19.20 -21.74 6.75
CA HIS A 202 20.49 -21.03 6.75
C HIS A 202 21.72 -21.93 7.00
N GLY A 203 21.53 -23.24 7.24
CA GLY A 203 22.58 -24.16 7.63
C GLY A 203 22.96 -24.00 9.12
N GLY A 204 23.93 -24.76 9.60
CA GLY A 204 24.49 -24.61 10.96
C GLY A 204 23.76 -25.35 12.09
N LEU A 205 22.66 -26.06 11.83
CA LEU A 205 21.97 -26.85 12.87
C LEU A 205 22.79 -28.06 13.33
N GLU A 206 23.57 -28.68 12.44
CA GLU A 206 24.32 -29.90 12.75
C GLU A 206 25.65 -29.63 13.47
N ASN A 207 26.21 -28.43 13.27
CA ASN A 207 27.51 -27.98 13.81
C ASN A 207 27.37 -26.78 14.76
N GLY A 208 26.14 -26.41 15.14
CA GLY A 208 25.87 -25.23 15.95
C GLY A 208 26.45 -25.40 17.34
N ASP A 209 27.27 -24.45 17.77
CA ASP A 209 27.70 -24.36 19.15
C ASP A 209 26.57 -23.80 20.03
N GLU A 210 26.82 -23.77 21.34
CA GLU A 210 25.82 -23.30 22.30
C GLU A 210 25.42 -21.83 22.06
N GLU A 211 26.33 -21.02 21.53
CA GLU A 211 26.07 -19.62 21.15
C GLU A 211 25.13 -19.52 19.95
N ASP A 212 25.34 -20.32 18.90
CA ASP A 212 24.44 -20.43 17.75
C ASP A 212 23.03 -20.84 18.17
N ILE A 213 22.92 -21.85 19.03
CA ILE A 213 21.64 -22.34 19.55
C ILE A 213 20.94 -21.25 20.36
N MET A 214 21.66 -20.52 21.20
CA MET A 214 21.10 -19.40 21.97
C MET A 214 20.59 -18.28 21.06
N GLU A 215 21.34 -17.92 20.02
CA GLU A 215 20.93 -16.89 19.06
C GLU A 215 19.67 -17.31 18.29
N ARG A 216 19.59 -18.57 17.87
CA ARG A 216 18.37 -19.13 17.25
C ARG A 216 17.18 -19.02 18.18
N LYS A 217 17.33 -19.41 19.46
CA LYS A 217 16.27 -19.29 20.46
C LYS A 217 15.84 -17.83 20.65
N ALA A 218 16.79 -16.90 20.72
CA ALA A 218 16.50 -15.47 20.83
C ALA A 218 15.74 -14.95 19.60
N PHE A 219 16.13 -15.37 18.39
CA PHE A 219 15.43 -15.04 17.16
C PHE A 219 13.98 -15.56 17.17
N TYR A 220 13.75 -16.84 17.47
CA TYR A 220 12.39 -17.37 17.55
C TYR A 220 11.58 -16.74 18.67
N GLY A 221 12.19 -16.38 19.79
CA GLY A 221 11.53 -15.64 20.87
C GLY A 221 10.96 -14.29 20.37
N ARG A 222 11.75 -13.52 19.61
CA ARG A 222 11.27 -12.26 19.01
C ARG A 222 10.18 -12.47 17.97
N LEU A 223 10.28 -13.53 17.17
CA LEU A 223 9.21 -13.88 16.22
C LEU A 223 7.92 -14.30 16.95
N ASP A 224 8.05 -15.04 18.05
CA ASP A 224 6.94 -15.51 18.88
C ASP A 224 6.19 -14.34 19.50
N GLU A 225 6.91 -13.40 20.11
CA GLU A 225 6.35 -12.15 20.65
C GLU A 225 5.55 -11.39 19.59
N ALA A 226 6.14 -11.18 18.40
CA ALA A 226 5.46 -10.48 17.31
C ALA A 226 4.23 -11.26 16.81
N MET A 227 4.31 -12.59 16.77
CA MET A 227 3.26 -13.47 16.25
C MET A 227 2.02 -13.48 17.13
N VAL A 228 2.14 -13.34 18.46
CA VAL A 228 0.99 -13.31 19.37
C VAL A 228 -0.03 -12.23 18.99
N ASP A 229 0.44 -11.02 18.68
CA ASP A 229 -0.45 -9.92 18.29
C ASP A 229 -1.11 -10.16 16.92
N VAL A 230 -0.37 -10.80 16.01
CA VAL A 230 -0.89 -11.21 14.70
C VAL A 230 -1.97 -12.28 14.85
N VAL A 231 -1.77 -13.29 15.69
CA VAL A 231 -2.76 -14.33 15.98
C VAL A 231 -4.03 -13.72 16.55
N LYS A 232 -3.92 -12.82 17.54
CA LYS A 232 -5.07 -12.10 18.10
C LYS A 232 -5.80 -11.28 17.03
N GLY A 233 -5.05 -10.57 16.17
CA GLY A 233 -5.59 -9.85 15.02
C GLY A 233 -6.38 -10.76 14.10
N ARG A 234 -5.82 -11.92 13.76
CA ARG A 234 -6.42 -12.87 12.83
C ARG A 234 -7.68 -13.52 13.38
N PHE A 235 -7.72 -13.85 14.66
CA PHE A 235 -8.96 -14.31 15.31
C PHE A 235 -10.08 -13.25 15.27
N ARG A 236 -9.75 -11.96 15.45
CA ARG A 236 -10.74 -10.88 15.34
C ARG A 236 -11.35 -10.76 13.95
N GLU A 237 -10.60 -11.10 12.90
CA GLU A 237 -11.04 -10.96 11.50
C GLU A 237 -11.66 -12.24 10.93
N GLU A 238 -11.02 -13.40 11.14
CA GLU A 238 -11.39 -14.68 10.53
C GLU A 238 -12.21 -15.58 11.45
N GLY A 239 -12.09 -15.44 12.79
CA GLY A 239 -12.77 -16.27 13.77
C GLY A 239 -12.59 -17.77 13.51
N ASP A 240 -13.71 -18.50 13.46
CA ASP A 240 -13.74 -19.96 13.26
C ASP A 240 -13.30 -20.41 11.86
N ASN A 241 -13.29 -19.52 10.86
CA ASN A 241 -13.00 -19.87 9.47
C ASN A 241 -11.51 -20.07 9.17
N TRP A 242 -10.61 -19.67 10.08
CA TRP A 242 -9.16 -19.72 9.85
C TRP A 242 -8.62 -21.17 9.73
N GLY A 243 -9.19 -22.14 10.46
CA GLY A 243 -8.63 -23.50 10.47
C GLY A 243 -7.36 -23.63 11.32
N VAL A 244 -7.35 -22.99 12.48
CA VAL A 244 -6.26 -22.90 13.48
C VAL A 244 -5.55 -24.24 13.75
N GLN A 245 -6.31 -25.35 13.79
CA GLN A 245 -5.76 -26.69 14.05
C GLN A 245 -4.69 -27.11 13.04
N ARG A 246 -4.79 -26.65 11.79
CA ARG A 246 -3.76 -26.91 10.77
C ARG A 246 -2.48 -26.14 11.07
N GLU A 247 -2.61 -24.89 11.52
CA GLU A 247 -1.46 -24.04 11.81
C GLU A 247 -0.75 -24.44 13.11
N ILE A 248 -1.49 -24.88 14.15
CA ILE A 248 -0.92 -25.51 15.35
C ILE A 248 -0.04 -26.70 14.94
N LYS A 249 -0.59 -27.64 14.16
CA LYS A 249 0.15 -28.83 13.68
C LYS A 249 1.38 -28.45 12.86
N ARG A 250 1.29 -27.40 12.03
CA ARG A 250 2.41 -26.90 11.23
C ARG A 250 3.55 -26.42 12.13
N ILE A 251 3.24 -25.59 13.14
CA ILE A 251 4.24 -25.06 14.08
C ILE A 251 4.85 -26.17 14.94
N GLU A 252 4.02 -27.07 15.49
CA GLU A 252 4.49 -28.19 16.32
C GLU A 252 5.39 -29.16 15.53
N LYS A 253 5.06 -29.43 14.25
CA LYS A 253 5.91 -30.27 13.38
C LYS A 253 7.30 -29.66 13.20
N THR A 254 7.38 -28.35 12.97
CA THR A 254 8.68 -27.66 12.87
C THR A 254 9.40 -27.65 14.21
N GLY A 255 8.70 -27.39 15.31
CA GLY A 255 9.28 -27.43 16.66
C GLY A 255 9.84 -28.81 17.02
N ALA A 256 9.15 -29.90 16.65
CA ALA A 256 9.64 -31.26 16.87
C ALA A 256 10.92 -31.56 16.07
N TYR A 257 11.02 -31.04 14.84
CA TYR A 257 12.26 -31.13 14.06
C TYR A 257 13.42 -30.37 14.74
N LEU A 258 13.16 -29.14 15.18
CA LEU A 258 14.17 -28.28 15.82
C LEU A 258 14.62 -28.77 17.20
N ARG A 259 13.73 -29.45 17.93
CA ARG A 259 14.07 -30.10 19.21
C ARG A 259 15.22 -31.09 19.09
N ASN A 260 15.31 -31.83 17.98
CA ASN A 260 16.40 -32.79 17.76
C ASN A 260 17.77 -32.10 17.70
N TRP A 261 17.80 -30.78 17.52
CA TRP A 261 18.99 -29.94 17.44
C TRP A 261 19.14 -29.00 18.65
N GLY A 262 18.41 -29.24 19.75
CA GLY A 262 18.50 -28.43 20.97
C GLY A 262 17.82 -27.05 20.91
N VAL A 263 17.18 -26.73 19.79
CA VAL A 263 16.47 -25.47 19.55
C VAL A 263 15.01 -25.61 20.01
N GLU A 264 14.81 -25.47 21.32
CA GLU A 264 13.49 -25.45 21.95
C GLU A 264 13.42 -24.43 23.11
N PRO A 265 12.22 -23.87 23.39
CA PRO A 265 10.93 -24.07 22.71
C PRO A 265 10.77 -23.25 21.40
N TYR A 266 9.94 -23.74 20.47
CA TYR A 266 9.62 -23.08 19.19
C TYR A 266 8.19 -22.50 19.22
N PHE A 267 8.06 -21.17 19.23
CA PHE A 267 6.79 -20.44 19.28
C PHE A 267 5.84 -20.83 20.43
N PRO A 268 6.31 -20.94 21.69
CA PRO A 268 5.47 -21.36 22.81
C PRO A 268 4.26 -20.44 23.07
N GLN A 269 4.44 -19.12 23.03
CA GLN A 269 3.36 -18.16 23.34
C GLN A 269 2.32 -18.11 22.22
N THR A 270 2.76 -18.20 20.98
CA THR A 270 1.89 -18.31 19.80
C THR A 270 1.04 -19.57 19.88
N LEU A 271 1.62 -20.72 20.25
CA LEU A 271 0.87 -21.97 20.39
C LEU A 271 -0.20 -21.87 21.48
N GLU A 272 0.11 -21.21 22.59
CA GLU A 272 -0.87 -20.91 23.64
C GLU A 272 -1.99 -20.01 23.10
N ALA A 273 -1.66 -18.88 22.48
CA ALA A 273 -2.63 -17.96 21.89
C ALA A 273 -3.54 -18.61 20.82
N LEU A 274 -2.99 -19.53 20.01
CA LEU A 274 -3.75 -20.30 19.03
C LEU A 274 -4.74 -21.26 19.70
N ARG A 275 -4.33 -21.94 20.78
CA ARG A 275 -5.18 -22.88 21.51
C ARG A 275 -6.29 -22.16 22.26
N ASP A 276 -5.96 -21.05 22.93
CA ASP A 276 -6.91 -20.23 23.67
C ASP A 276 -7.96 -19.63 22.73
N GLY A 277 -7.53 -19.05 21.61
CA GLY A 277 -8.44 -18.49 20.60
C GLY A 277 -9.33 -19.55 19.95
N ALA A 278 -8.82 -20.79 19.79
CA ALA A 278 -9.63 -21.90 19.29
C ALA A 278 -10.68 -22.40 20.30
N HIS A 279 -10.55 -22.10 21.59
CA HIS A 279 -11.51 -22.48 22.63
C HIS A 279 -12.50 -21.35 22.96
N GLY A 280 -12.14 -20.10 22.68
CA GLY A 280 -13.00 -18.92 22.90
C GLY A 280 -14.13 -18.73 21.87
N GLY A 281 -14.21 -19.55 20.82
CA GLY A 281 -15.26 -19.48 19.78
C GLY A 281 -16.56 -20.23 20.11
N MET A 282 -16.63 -20.96 21.22
CA MET A 282 -17.88 -21.57 21.67
C MET A 282 -18.71 -20.55 22.47
N PRO A 283 -19.87 -20.07 21.97
CA PRO A 283 -20.81 -19.42 22.85
C PRO A 283 -21.31 -20.49 23.82
N THR A 284 -21.01 -20.33 25.10
CA THR A 284 -21.72 -21.04 26.18
C THR A 284 -23.11 -20.44 26.33
N SER A 285 -23.91 -20.49 25.26
CA SER A 285 -25.35 -20.27 25.30
C SER A 285 -26.04 -21.56 25.73
N SER A 286 -26.02 -21.83 27.02
CA SER A 286 -27.08 -22.57 27.71
C SER A 286 -26.89 -22.47 29.23
N ALA A 287 -27.14 -21.27 29.75
CA ALA A 287 -27.85 -21.15 31.01
C ALA A 287 -29.25 -21.74 30.82
N GLN A 288 -29.38 -23.07 30.90
CA GLN A 288 -30.68 -23.70 31.04
C GLN A 288 -30.98 -23.79 32.54
N ALA A 289 -31.58 -22.71 33.03
CA ALA A 289 -32.30 -22.71 34.29
C ALA A 289 -33.31 -23.85 34.25
N MET A 290 -33.11 -24.88 35.08
CA MET A 290 -34.11 -25.90 35.37
C MET A 290 -35.25 -25.24 36.16
N PRO A 291 -36.49 -25.18 35.65
CA PRO A 291 -37.64 -24.93 36.50
C PRO A 291 -38.04 -26.24 37.14
N GLY A 292 -38.12 -26.24 38.47
CA GLY A 292 -38.70 -27.33 39.23
C GLY A 292 -40.11 -27.66 38.75
N GLY A 293 -40.41 -28.95 38.67
CA GLY A 293 -41.73 -29.47 38.38
C GLY A 293 -41.84 -30.84 39.01
N GLY A 294 -42.38 -30.88 40.23
CA GLY A 294 -42.83 -32.11 40.84
C GLY A 294 -43.97 -32.74 40.05
N ALA A 295 -44.06 -34.06 40.09
CA ALA A 295 -45.26 -34.78 39.70
C ALA A 295 -45.48 -35.94 40.68
N PRO A 296 -46.75 -36.30 40.93
CA PRO A 296 -47.19 -36.93 42.16
C PRO A 296 -47.23 -38.47 42.10
N ASP A 297 -47.28 -39.07 43.28
CA ASP A 297 -47.78 -40.42 43.53
C ASP A 297 -49.09 -40.68 42.78
N TYR A 298 -49.19 -41.83 42.11
CA TYR A 298 -50.41 -42.65 42.10
C TYR A 298 -50.07 -44.12 41.78
N ALA A 299 -50.48 -44.97 42.73
CA ALA A 299 -50.86 -46.39 42.67
C ALA A 299 -49.85 -47.43 42.17
#